data_AF-A0A925K1P6-F1
#
_entry.id   AF-A0A925K1P6-F1
#
_cell.length_a   1.000
_cell.length_b   1.000
_cell.length_c   1.000
_cell.angle_alpha   90.00
_cell.angle_beta   90.00
_cell.angle_gamma   90.00
#
_symmetry.space_group_name_H-M   'P 1'
#
loop_
_entity.id
_entity.type
_entity.pdbx_description
1 polymer ?
#
loop_
_entity_poly.entity_id
_entity_poly.type
_entity_poly.pdbx_seq_one_letter_code
_entity_poly.pdbx_strand_id
1 'polypeptide(L)'
;MKLSAIRIFAACLFLMAVCVCPSSAHGQTRQPSARKFDEFTEGIGSPYLRWYGNYEAQEKVLKARFRRYADQLRNEGARPYAITYSPRVVEWEIYNRSIAGMRAGALWTYQTPPGFDWRQINWVNGGFREMATTELWIVPPGASPPCPTPTVKPEDVAYCPSVGVEGATYIPNPTGPVQFKAVVRVNSNKISPTYFWTVSQGNIVGGQGTETIGVELPAGASGEVLAKVEVRGYSLECTIESTAAVSKTTVGVSHLKVDEFGDIRSGDTKARLDNFAIELQNNPTLQAHLIVYAGRLGPRGQAARRAAMLKDYLVQTRGMEAERIITVEGGFRDELSAELWLSPRGASAPEARPTIDEGFVKAKGGKTNRE
;
A
#
# COMPACT_ATOMS: atom_id res chain seq x y z
N MET A 1 2.99 52.59 43.04
CA MET A 1 3.74 51.55 43.78
C MET A 1 4.07 50.42 42.83
N LYS A 2 5.36 50.27 42.50
CA LYS A 2 5.92 49.14 41.76
C LYS A 2 5.93 47.92 42.67
N LEU A 3 5.57 46.75 42.16
CA LEU A 3 6.18 45.49 42.57
C LEU A 3 6.09 44.49 41.43
N SER A 4 7.28 44.12 40.98
CA SER A 4 7.62 43.23 39.89
C SER A 4 7.33 41.77 40.26
N ALA A 5 6.78 40.99 39.33
CA ALA A 5 6.85 39.53 39.39
C ALA A 5 7.59 39.02 38.13
N ILE A 6 8.69 38.36 38.42
CA ILE A 6 9.74 37.89 37.53
C ILE A 6 9.24 36.71 36.67
N ARG A 7 9.48 36.80 35.36
CA ARG A 7 9.32 35.69 34.41
C ARG A 7 10.45 34.68 34.61
N ILE A 8 10.12 33.43 34.95
CA ILE A 8 11.05 32.31 34.88
C ILE A 8 10.82 31.61 33.54
N PHE A 9 11.71 31.85 32.59
CA PHE A 9 11.90 31.01 31.40
C PHE A 9 12.65 29.75 31.82
N ALA A 10 11.98 28.60 31.82
CA ALA A 10 12.65 27.30 31.89
C ALA A 10 13.07 26.91 30.47
N ALA A 11 14.33 27.15 30.13
CA ALA A 11 14.97 26.57 28.96
C ALA A 11 15.23 25.09 29.23
N CYS A 12 14.48 24.20 28.58
CA CYS A 12 14.82 22.78 28.50
C CYS A 12 16.06 22.62 27.61
N LEU A 13 17.23 22.64 28.25
CA LEU A 13 18.50 22.27 27.65
C LEU A 13 18.47 20.75 27.38
N PHE A 14 18.28 20.36 26.13
CA PHE A 14 18.56 19.00 25.69
C PHE A 14 20.08 18.77 25.82
N LEU A 15 20.49 18.09 26.90
CA LEU A 15 21.83 17.53 27.02
C LEU A 15 22.01 16.47 25.92
N MET A 16 22.66 16.85 24.82
CA MET A 16 23.37 15.87 24.00
C MET A 16 24.46 15.26 24.88
N ALA A 17 24.27 14.01 25.27
CA ALA A 17 25.34 13.21 25.84
C ALA A 17 26.37 12.92 24.73
N VAL A 18 27.35 13.81 24.59
CA VAL A 18 28.57 13.54 23.84
C VAL A 18 29.33 12.45 24.60
N CYS A 19 29.40 11.26 24.03
CA CYS A 19 30.19 10.15 24.57
C CYS A 19 31.68 10.50 24.40
N VAL A 20 32.31 10.97 25.47
CA VAL A 20 33.75 11.24 25.51
C VAL A 20 34.47 9.94 25.86
N CYS A 21 35.33 9.45 24.95
CA CYS A 21 36.20 8.30 25.21
C CYS A 21 37.41 8.71 26.06
N PRO A 22 37.66 8.10 27.22
CA PRO A 22 38.93 8.26 27.91
C PRO A 22 39.98 7.33 27.30
N SER A 23 41.10 7.92 26.85
CA SER A 23 42.32 7.17 26.52
C SER A 23 43.14 7.00 27.80
N SER A 24 43.38 5.77 28.25
CA SER A 24 44.42 5.48 29.24
C SER A 24 44.95 4.07 29.04
N ALA A 25 46.27 3.99 28.89
CA ALA A 25 47.02 2.76 28.80
C ALA A 25 47.46 2.27 30.20
N HIS A 26 47.79 0.98 30.25
CA HIS A 26 48.51 0.20 31.27
C HIS A 26 47.67 -0.60 32.29
N GLY A 27 47.81 -1.93 32.17
CA GLY A 27 47.49 -2.93 33.20
C GLY A 27 46.02 -3.29 33.31
N GLN A 28 45.47 -4.12 32.42
CA GLN A 28 44.09 -4.60 32.57
C GLN A 28 43.96 -6.09 32.31
N THR A 29 43.56 -6.83 33.35
CA THR A 29 42.57 -7.91 33.22
C THR A 29 41.55 -7.48 32.16
N ARG A 30 41.42 -8.23 31.05
CA ARG A 30 40.51 -7.88 29.93
C ARG A 30 39.16 -7.45 30.50
N GLN A 31 38.87 -6.14 30.45
CA GLN A 31 37.56 -5.67 30.85
C GLN A 31 36.50 -6.32 29.94
N PRO A 32 35.35 -6.74 30.48
CA PRO A 32 34.27 -7.27 29.65
C PRO A 32 33.89 -6.23 28.60
N SER A 33 34.03 -6.59 27.33
CA SER A 33 33.69 -5.73 26.19
C SER A 33 32.49 -6.30 25.45
N ALA A 34 31.60 -5.44 24.96
CA ALA A 34 30.55 -5.83 24.04
C ALA A 34 31.17 -6.47 22.78
N ARG A 35 30.56 -7.56 22.29
CA ARG A 35 30.99 -8.22 21.06
C ARG A 35 29.83 -8.39 20.08
N LYS A 36 30.13 -8.22 18.80
CA LYS A 36 29.17 -8.50 17.73
C LYS A 36 28.98 -10.02 17.66
N PHE A 37 27.74 -10.46 17.72
CA PHE A 37 27.35 -11.86 17.62
C PHE A 37 27.01 -12.24 16.18
N ASP A 38 26.20 -11.42 15.52
CA ASP A 38 25.76 -11.64 14.15
C ASP A 38 25.50 -10.31 13.44
N GLU A 39 25.54 -10.33 12.11
CA GLU A 39 25.19 -9.21 11.24
C GLU A 39 24.50 -9.75 9.99
N PHE A 40 23.35 -9.16 9.64
CA PHE A 40 22.52 -9.67 8.55
C PHE A 40 21.66 -8.57 7.92
N THR A 41 21.22 -8.78 6.68
CA THR A 41 20.42 -7.81 5.90
C THR A 41 18.97 -8.26 5.67
N GLU A 42 18.68 -9.54 5.91
CA GLU A 42 17.35 -10.15 5.86
C GLU A 42 16.33 -9.39 6.72
N GLY A 43 15.07 -9.32 6.29
CA GLY A 43 14.00 -8.55 6.95
C GLY A 43 13.73 -7.18 6.32
N ILE A 44 12.93 -6.35 6.99
CA ILE A 44 12.37 -5.08 6.47
C ILE A 44 13.45 -4.17 5.86
N GLY A 45 13.20 -3.61 4.68
CA GLY A 45 14.18 -2.79 3.95
C GLY A 45 15.27 -3.58 3.21
N SER A 46 15.20 -4.91 3.23
CA SER A 46 16.01 -5.76 2.36
C SER A 46 15.51 -5.67 0.91
N PRO A 47 16.38 -5.58 -0.11
CA PRO A 47 15.99 -5.58 -1.52
C PRO A 47 15.28 -6.89 -1.91
N TYR A 48 15.51 -7.97 -1.16
CA TYR A 48 14.91 -9.28 -1.40
C TYR A 48 13.45 -9.39 -0.96
N LEU A 49 12.92 -8.40 -0.22
CA LEU A 49 11.50 -8.34 0.15
C LEU A 49 10.61 -7.75 -0.95
N ARG A 50 11.16 -7.34 -2.10
CA ARG A 50 10.36 -6.78 -3.22
C ARG A 50 9.30 -7.74 -3.77
N TRP A 51 9.29 -9.03 -3.41
CA TRP A 51 8.30 -10.01 -3.86
C TRP A 51 7.92 -11.01 -2.75
N TYR A 52 6.61 -11.23 -2.56
CA TYR A 52 5.98 -12.09 -1.54
C TYR A 52 6.51 -13.55 -1.46
N GLY A 53 7.30 -14.01 -2.43
CA GLY A 53 7.78 -15.40 -2.53
C GLY A 53 8.92 -15.80 -1.59
N ASN A 54 9.50 -14.88 -0.80
CA ASN A 54 10.66 -15.19 0.05
C ASN A 54 10.43 -14.93 1.55
N TYR A 55 9.21 -14.60 1.97
CA TYR A 55 8.93 -14.23 3.37
C TYR A 55 9.16 -15.41 4.32
N GLU A 56 8.58 -16.59 4.04
CA GLU A 56 8.72 -17.77 4.90
C GLU A 56 10.18 -18.24 5.03
N ALA A 57 10.93 -18.18 3.92
CA ALA A 57 12.34 -18.56 3.91
C ALA A 57 13.20 -17.57 4.71
N GLN A 58 12.97 -16.25 4.56
CA GLN A 58 13.63 -15.25 5.40
C GLN A 58 13.25 -15.39 6.87
N GLU A 59 11.97 -15.61 7.18
CA GLU A 59 11.50 -15.86 8.54
C GLU A 59 12.20 -17.08 9.15
N LYS A 60 12.36 -18.17 8.40
CA LYS A 60 13.09 -19.36 8.85
C LYS A 60 14.55 -19.06 9.18
N VAL A 61 15.24 -18.31 8.31
CA VAL A 61 16.64 -17.88 8.52
C VAL A 61 16.75 -17.00 9.77
N LEU A 62 15.87 -15.99 9.89
CA LEU A 62 15.84 -15.07 11.02
C LEU A 62 15.56 -15.81 12.34
N LYS A 63 14.54 -16.68 12.38
CA LYS A 63 14.25 -17.53 13.56
C LYS A 63 15.46 -18.36 14.00
N ALA A 64 16.19 -18.95 13.04
CA ALA A 64 17.38 -19.74 13.35
C ALA A 64 18.52 -18.87 13.93
N ARG A 65 18.78 -17.69 13.38
CA ARG A 65 19.77 -16.73 13.90
C ARG A 65 19.42 -16.30 15.32
N PHE A 66 18.16 -15.93 15.52
CA PHE A 66 17.63 -15.47 16.80
C PHE A 66 17.63 -16.55 17.89
N ARG A 67 17.40 -17.82 17.52
CA ARG A 67 17.56 -18.94 18.46
C ARG A 67 19.01 -19.04 18.96
N ARG A 68 20.00 -19.05 18.06
CA ARG A 68 21.41 -19.10 18.46
C ARG A 68 21.82 -17.91 19.32
N TYR A 69 21.31 -16.73 19.00
CA TYR A 69 21.56 -15.52 19.79
C TYR A 69 21.00 -15.62 21.22
N ALA A 70 19.75 -16.07 21.35
CA ALA A 70 19.11 -16.28 22.64
C ALA A 70 19.84 -17.34 23.48
N ASP A 71 20.27 -18.44 22.86
CA ASP A 71 21.04 -19.51 23.52
C ASP A 71 22.37 -18.96 24.07
N GLN A 72 23.09 -18.17 23.27
CA GLN A 72 24.35 -17.59 23.67
C GLN A 72 24.19 -16.57 24.82
N LEU A 73 23.16 -15.73 24.77
CA LEU A 73 22.86 -14.78 25.84
C LEU A 73 22.58 -15.46 27.18
N ARG A 74 21.83 -16.57 27.16
CA ARG A 74 21.56 -17.36 28.37
C ARG A 74 22.84 -17.99 28.93
N ASN A 75 23.69 -18.52 28.06
CA ASN A 75 24.96 -19.12 28.48
C ASN A 75 25.92 -18.11 29.12
N GLU A 76 25.93 -16.86 28.64
CA GLU A 76 26.83 -15.81 29.13
C GLU A 76 26.24 -14.91 30.23
N GLY A 77 24.95 -15.03 30.53
CA GLY A 77 24.27 -14.10 31.44
C GLY A 77 24.35 -12.64 30.96
N ALA A 78 24.39 -12.43 29.64
CA ALA A 78 24.66 -11.14 29.01
C ALA A 78 23.38 -10.43 28.58
N ARG A 79 23.47 -9.11 28.37
CA ARG A 79 22.34 -8.29 27.93
C ARG A 79 22.23 -8.30 26.40
N PRO A 80 21.01 -8.45 25.84
CA PRO A 80 20.80 -8.35 24.41
C PRO A 80 20.81 -6.89 23.94
N TYR A 81 21.57 -6.64 22.87
CA TYR A 81 21.56 -5.38 22.14
C TYR A 81 21.42 -5.62 20.64
N ALA A 82 20.71 -4.71 19.97
CA ALA A 82 20.65 -4.68 18.52
C ALA A 82 20.97 -3.28 17.99
N ILE A 83 21.70 -3.20 16.88
CA ILE A 83 21.83 -1.95 16.12
C ILE A 83 21.19 -2.18 14.76
N THR A 84 20.19 -1.38 14.42
CA THR A 84 19.49 -1.47 13.14
C THR A 84 19.78 -0.26 12.28
N TYR A 85 20.14 -0.48 11.02
CA TYR A 85 20.50 0.54 10.06
C TYR A 85 19.45 0.61 8.95
N SER A 86 19.15 1.83 8.50
CA SER A 86 18.34 2.06 7.30
C SER A 86 19.22 1.94 6.04
N PRO A 87 18.65 1.54 4.89
CA PRO A 87 19.37 1.51 3.62
C PRO A 87 19.62 2.93 3.09
N ARG A 88 20.55 3.06 2.15
CA ARG A 88 20.86 4.33 1.48
C ARG A 88 19.72 4.83 0.60
N VAL A 89 18.99 3.90 -0.02
CA VAL A 89 17.78 4.18 -0.80
C VAL A 89 16.56 3.85 0.06
N VAL A 90 15.81 4.89 0.44
CA VAL A 90 14.61 4.79 1.28
C VAL A 90 13.39 5.05 0.42
N GLU A 91 12.61 4.01 0.16
CA GLU A 91 11.32 4.11 -0.53
C GLU A 91 10.26 4.72 0.40
N TRP A 92 9.17 5.19 -0.20
CA TRP A 92 8.02 5.64 0.57
C TRP A 92 7.38 4.46 1.30
N GLU A 93 7.06 4.69 2.56
CA GLU A 93 6.48 3.71 3.47
C GLU A 93 5.32 4.38 4.22
N ILE A 94 4.23 3.65 4.43
CA ILE A 94 3.05 4.21 5.11
C ILE A 94 3.30 4.46 6.60
N TYR A 95 4.30 3.79 7.17
CA TYR A 95 4.62 3.89 8.59
C TYR A 95 5.49 5.12 8.86
N ASN A 96 5.08 5.94 9.82
CA ASN A 96 5.87 7.08 10.31
C ASN A 96 7.03 6.60 11.23
N ARG A 97 7.88 5.71 10.72
CA ARG A 97 9.05 5.14 11.42
C ARG A 97 10.19 4.97 10.41
N SER A 98 11.43 5.15 10.85
CA SER A 98 12.59 4.80 10.03
C SER A 98 12.62 3.29 9.74
N ILE A 99 13.23 2.89 8.62
CA ILE A 99 13.44 1.47 8.31
C ILE A 99 14.19 0.77 9.44
N ALA A 100 15.20 1.41 10.03
CA ALA A 100 15.87 0.94 11.25
C ALA A 100 14.88 0.65 12.40
N GLY A 101 13.93 1.56 12.67
CA GLY A 101 12.93 1.38 13.71
C GLY A 101 11.91 0.29 13.38
N MET A 102 11.51 0.16 12.11
CA MET A 102 10.65 -0.94 11.65
C MET A 102 11.36 -2.29 11.78
N ARG A 103 12.63 -2.37 11.38
CA ARG A 103 13.48 -3.56 11.57
C ARG A 103 13.59 -3.95 13.04
N ALA A 104 13.79 -2.98 13.93
CA ALA A 104 13.82 -3.22 15.36
C ALA A 104 12.49 -3.75 15.90
N GLY A 105 11.36 -3.19 15.45
CA GLY A 105 10.03 -3.70 15.79
C GLY A 105 9.77 -5.13 15.27
N ALA A 106 10.29 -5.47 14.08
CA ALA A 106 10.16 -6.82 13.52
C ALA A 106 10.94 -7.87 14.31
N LEU A 107 11.96 -7.49 15.09
CA LEU A 107 12.62 -8.42 16.02
C LEU A 107 11.63 -9.04 17.00
N TRP A 108 10.52 -8.37 17.29
CA TRP A 108 9.48 -8.83 18.21
C TRP A 108 8.44 -9.76 17.58
N THR A 109 8.33 -9.77 16.25
CA THR A 109 7.25 -10.49 15.55
C THR A 109 7.63 -11.91 15.14
N TYR A 110 8.93 -12.21 15.04
CA TYR A 110 9.40 -13.55 14.73
C TYR A 110 9.27 -14.44 15.98
N GLN A 111 8.20 -15.24 16.01
CA GLN A 111 7.85 -16.14 17.11
C GLN A 111 9.08 -16.88 17.66
N THR A 112 9.16 -16.86 18.98
CA THR A 112 10.39 -16.93 19.75
C THR A 112 10.62 -18.36 20.23
N PRO A 113 11.88 -18.78 20.48
CA PRO A 113 12.14 -19.95 21.31
C PRO A 113 11.51 -19.72 22.71
N PRO A 114 10.96 -20.77 23.36
CA PRO A 114 10.47 -20.66 24.73
C PRO A 114 11.53 -20.07 25.67
N GLY A 115 11.15 -19.11 26.52
CA GLY A 115 12.02 -18.57 27.56
C GLY A 115 12.92 -17.38 27.18
N PHE A 116 12.75 -16.76 26.01
CA PHE A 116 13.43 -15.51 25.66
C PHE A 116 12.43 -14.40 25.33
N ASP A 117 12.41 -13.34 26.14
CA ASP A 117 11.56 -12.17 25.92
C ASP A 117 12.29 -11.11 25.07
N TRP A 118 11.91 -11.00 23.81
CA TRP A 118 12.51 -10.05 22.85
C TRP A 118 12.28 -8.59 23.21
N ARG A 119 11.36 -8.29 24.14
CA ARG A 119 11.19 -6.94 24.68
C ARG A 119 12.41 -6.48 25.48
N GLN A 120 13.28 -7.40 25.88
CA GLN A 120 14.50 -7.09 26.62
C GLN A 120 15.65 -6.61 25.71
N ILE A 121 15.52 -6.73 24.38
CA ILE A 121 16.54 -6.25 23.46
C ILE A 121 16.57 -4.72 23.47
N ASN A 122 17.70 -4.18 23.91
CA ASN A 122 17.98 -2.76 23.80
C ASN A 122 18.41 -2.47 22.36
N TRP A 123 17.61 -1.73 21.61
CA TRP A 123 17.93 -1.42 20.23
C TRP A 123 18.39 0.03 20.06
N VAL A 124 19.28 0.26 19.10
CA VAL A 124 19.82 1.57 18.75
C VAL A 124 19.60 1.80 17.25
N ASN A 125 19.10 2.99 16.88
CA ASN A 125 19.09 3.40 15.47
C ASN A 125 20.53 3.70 15.04
N GLY A 126 21.05 2.86 14.14
CA GLY A 126 22.43 2.92 13.71
C GLY A 126 22.73 3.98 12.65
N GLY A 127 21.72 4.68 12.14
CA GLY A 127 21.84 5.58 10.99
C GLY A 127 21.68 4.83 9.68
N PHE A 128 22.53 5.13 8.70
CA PHE A 128 22.41 4.63 7.34
C PHE A 128 23.63 3.80 6.93
N ARG A 129 23.37 2.74 6.18
CA ARG A 129 24.36 1.94 5.46
C ARG A 129 23.88 1.74 4.02
N GLU A 130 24.72 1.16 3.17
CA GLU A 130 24.34 0.84 1.79
C GLU A 130 23.04 0.02 1.76
N MET A 131 23.01 -1.03 2.58
CA MET A 131 21.87 -1.92 2.74
C MET A 131 21.28 -1.77 4.15
N ALA A 132 19.99 -2.09 4.29
CA ALA A 132 19.38 -2.21 5.59
C ALA A 132 20.03 -3.39 6.34
N THR A 133 20.58 -3.14 7.52
CA THR A 133 21.38 -4.11 8.28
C THR A 133 20.91 -4.18 9.71
N THR A 134 20.97 -5.37 10.30
CA THR A 134 20.82 -5.57 11.74
C THR A 134 22.09 -6.21 12.28
N GLU A 135 22.65 -5.62 13.31
CA GLU A 135 23.71 -6.20 14.13
C GLU A 135 23.12 -6.68 15.45
N LEU A 136 23.47 -7.89 15.86
CA LEU A 136 23.17 -8.43 17.19
C LEU A 136 24.44 -8.41 18.02
N TRP A 137 24.33 -7.90 19.24
CA TRP A 137 25.45 -7.69 20.14
C TRP A 137 25.21 -8.39 21.46
N ILE A 138 26.24 -9.03 21.98
CA ILE A 138 26.24 -9.62 23.32
C ILE A 138 27.03 -8.68 24.20
N VAL A 139 26.36 -8.12 25.21
CA VAL A 139 26.93 -7.12 26.10
C VAL A 139 26.99 -7.70 27.51
N PRO A 140 28.18 -8.16 27.96
CA PRO A 140 28.32 -8.69 29.31
C PRO A 140 27.92 -7.66 30.38
N PRO A 141 27.59 -8.11 31.61
CA PRO A 141 27.37 -7.20 32.73
C PRO A 141 28.55 -6.25 32.91
N GLY A 142 28.28 -4.96 33.08
CA GLY A 142 29.30 -3.92 33.25
C GLY A 142 29.98 -3.44 31.95
N ALA A 143 29.78 -4.09 30.81
CA ALA A 143 30.30 -3.62 29.53
C ALA A 143 29.49 -2.43 28.99
N SER A 144 30.16 -1.49 28.32
CA SER A 144 29.51 -0.38 27.61
C SER A 144 28.68 -0.90 26.42
N PRO A 145 27.53 -0.26 26.11
CA PRO A 145 26.76 -0.56 24.91
C PRO A 145 27.59 -0.41 23.62
N PRO A 146 27.28 -1.17 22.57
CA PRO A 146 27.94 -1.02 21.27
C PRO A 146 27.59 0.33 20.63
N CYS A 147 28.57 0.94 19.96
CA CYS A 147 28.38 2.17 19.21
C CYS A 147 27.98 1.85 17.75
N PRO A 148 27.01 2.59 17.18
CA PRO A 148 26.71 2.51 15.76
C PRO A 148 27.89 2.85 14.86
N THR A 149 27.92 2.20 13.70
CA THR A 149 28.90 2.45 12.64
C THR A 149 28.17 2.67 11.30
N PRO A 150 27.51 3.84 11.12
CA PRO A 150 26.91 4.21 9.85
C PRO A 150 28.02 4.37 8.79
N THR A 151 27.74 3.95 7.56
CA THR A 151 28.65 4.10 6.43
C THR A 151 28.16 5.12 5.41
N VAL A 152 26.92 5.58 5.57
CA VAL A 152 26.26 6.55 4.68
C VAL A 152 25.89 7.78 5.50
N LYS A 153 26.23 8.95 4.97
CA LYS A 153 25.86 10.21 5.62
C LYS A 153 24.40 10.56 5.33
N PRO A 154 23.68 11.21 6.24
CA PRO A 154 22.28 11.57 6.03
C PRO A 154 22.00 12.39 4.76
N GLU A 155 22.95 13.21 4.31
CA GLU A 155 22.86 13.99 3.06
C GLU A 155 22.97 13.16 1.79
N ASP A 156 23.58 11.97 1.86
CA ASP A 156 23.77 11.05 0.73
C ASP A 156 22.62 10.03 0.60
N VAL A 157 21.59 10.13 1.45
CA VAL A 157 20.44 9.23 1.46
C VAL A 157 19.44 9.65 0.37
N ALA A 158 19.10 8.71 -0.50
CA ALA A 158 18.07 8.87 -1.51
C ALA A 158 16.69 8.56 -0.93
N TYR A 159 15.82 9.56 -0.83
CA TYR A 159 14.41 9.39 -0.46
C TYR A 159 13.56 9.31 -1.72
N CYS A 160 13.05 8.12 -2.03
CA CYS A 160 12.28 7.86 -3.23
C CYS A 160 10.78 7.97 -2.96
N PRO A 161 10.02 8.68 -3.81
CA PRO A 161 8.61 8.90 -3.58
C PRO A 161 7.77 7.68 -3.98
N SER A 162 6.50 7.69 -3.60
CA SER A 162 5.43 6.96 -4.28
C SER A 162 4.57 7.98 -4.99
N VAL A 163 4.39 7.80 -6.29
CA VAL A 163 3.61 8.71 -7.14
C VAL A 163 2.36 7.99 -7.62
N GLY A 164 1.22 8.65 -7.50
CA GLY A 164 -0.05 8.25 -8.11
C GLY A 164 -0.64 9.41 -8.90
N VAL A 165 -1.63 9.10 -9.74
CA VAL A 165 -2.44 10.11 -10.41
C VAL A 165 -3.91 9.84 -10.10
N GLU A 166 -4.55 10.80 -9.46
CA GLU A 166 -6.00 10.84 -9.25
C GLU A 166 -6.67 11.47 -10.48
N GLY A 167 -7.72 10.82 -10.97
CA GLY A 167 -8.55 11.28 -12.08
C GLY A 167 -9.86 10.50 -12.04
N ALA A 168 -10.90 11.02 -12.69
CA ALA A 168 -12.16 10.27 -12.78
C ALA A 168 -11.95 9.02 -13.62
N THR A 169 -12.42 7.85 -13.16
CA THR A 169 -12.34 6.62 -13.96
C THR A 169 -13.21 6.70 -15.22
N TYR A 170 -14.33 7.44 -15.15
CA TYR A 170 -15.32 7.52 -16.22
C TYR A 170 -15.98 8.89 -16.30
N ILE A 171 -15.94 9.51 -17.49
CA ILE A 171 -16.63 10.77 -17.80
C ILE A 171 -17.49 10.56 -19.06
N PRO A 172 -18.80 10.27 -18.92
CA PRO A 172 -19.67 10.00 -20.06
C PRO A 172 -19.70 11.13 -21.08
N ASN A 173 -19.80 12.37 -20.60
CA ASN A 173 -19.91 13.58 -21.41
C ASN A 173 -18.93 14.65 -20.89
N PRO A 174 -17.71 14.74 -21.45
CA PRO A 174 -16.75 15.75 -21.03
C PRO A 174 -17.17 17.13 -21.57
N THR A 175 -17.79 17.95 -20.72
CA THR A 175 -18.26 19.32 -21.08
C THR A 175 -17.26 20.43 -20.72
N GLY A 176 -16.07 20.06 -20.24
CA GLY A 176 -15.02 20.99 -19.84
C GLY A 176 -13.70 20.25 -19.59
N PRO A 177 -12.66 20.96 -19.11
CA PRO A 177 -11.35 20.37 -18.89
C PRO A 177 -11.41 19.24 -17.85
N VAL A 178 -10.98 18.04 -18.26
CA VAL A 178 -10.81 16.89 -17.38
C VAL A 178 -9.65 17.15 -16.43
N GLN A 179 -9.88 16.98 -15.13
CA GLN A 179 -8.88 17.24 -14.11
C GLN A 179 -8.12 15.97 -13.75
N PHE A 180 -6.79 16.09 -13.69
CA PHE A 180 -5.91 15.07 -13.13
C PHE A 180 -5.03 15.69 -12.05
N LYS A 181 -4.79 14.95 -10.98
CA LYS A 181 -3.98 15.40 -9.83
C LYS A 181 -2.92 14.37 -9.48
N ALA A 182 -1.66 14.80 -9.41
CA ALA A 182 -0.58 13.98 -8.91
C ALA A 182 -0.67 13.87 -7.38
N VAL A 183 -0.46 12.66 -6.87
CA VAL A 183 -0.33 12.37 -5.44
C VAL A 183 1.08 11.89 -5.22
N VAL A 184 1.92 12.75 -4.64
CA VAL A 184 3.32 12.44 -4.34
C VAL A 184 3.47 12.24 -2.85
N ARG A 185 3.96 11.07 -2.44
CA ARG A 185 4.22 10.73 -1.05
C ARG A 185 5.70 10.42 -0.88
N VAL A 186 6.36 11.09 0.05
CA VAL A 186 7.80 10.89 0.29
C VAL A 186 8.13 11.07 1.77
N ASN A 187 9.08 10.28 2.26
CA ASN A 187 9.55 10.32 3.64
C ASN A 187 10.61 11.42 3.88
N SER A 188 10.45 12.57 3.22
CA SER A 188 11.34 13.73 3.34
C SER A 188 10.61 15.01 2.95
N ASN A 189 10.77 16.07 3.73
CA ASN A 189 10.22 17.40 3.45
C ASN A 189 11.21 18.33 2.74
N LYS A 190 12.41 17.82 2.39
CA LYS A 190 13.49 18.63 1.81
C LYS A 190 13.40 18.77 0.29
N ILE A 191 12.55 17.98 -0.35
CA ILE A 191 12.44 17.89 -1.81
C ILE A 191 11.19 18.63 -2.24
N SER A 192 11.35 19.64 -3.10
CA SER A 192 10.25 20.29 -3.80
C SER A 192 10.16 19.70 -5.21
N PRO A 193 9.19 18.81 -5.49
CA PRO A 193 9.12 18.14 -6.78
C PRO A 193 8.70 19.11 -7.89
N THR A 194 9.22 18.87 -9.10
CA THR A 194 8.70 19.49 -10.31
C THR A 194 7.92 18.46 -11.13
N TYR A 195 6.82 18.88 -11.75
CA TYR A 195 5.88 17.99 -12.41
C TYR A 195 5.98 18.11 -13.92
N PHE A 196 6.06 16.98 -14.62
CA PHE A 196 6.02 16.93 -16.08
C PHE A 196 4.87 16.03 -16.52
N TRP A 197 3.81 16.67 -17.03
CA TRP A 197 2.62 15.97 -17.49
C TRP A 197 2.62 15.71 -18.98
N THR A 198 2.16 14.53 -19.36
CA THR A 198 1.83 14.16 -20.75
C THR A 198 0.47 13.48 -20.81
N VAL A 199 -0.26 13.70 -21.90
CA VAL A 199 -1.60 13.14 -22.12
C VAL A 199 -1.65 12.43 -23.47
N SER A 200 -2.41 11.33 -23.56
CA SER A 200 -2.56 10.58 -24.82
C SER A 200 -3.50 11.25 -25.82
N GLN A 201 -4.42 12.08 -25.35
CA GLN A 201 -5.38 12.81 -26.18
C GLN A 201 -5.81 14.12 -25.51
N GLY A 202 -6.20 15.10 -26.32
CA GLY A 202 -6.51 16.45 -25.87
C GLY A 202 -5.27 17.31 -25.63
N ASN A 203 -5.50 18.50 -25.10
CA ASN A 203 -4.46 19.48 -24.80
C ASN A 203 -4.49 19.86 -23.32
N ILE A 204 -3.32 19.98 -22.69
CA ILE A 204 -3.21 20.54 -21.34
C ILE A 204 -3.44 22.05 -21.44
N VAL A 205 -4.56 22.52 -20.90
CA VAL A 205 -4.96 23.94 -20.97
C VAL A 205 -4.53 24.73 -19.74
N GLY A 206 -4.09 24.06 -18.67
CA GLY A 206 -3.59 24.70 -17.47
C GLY A 206 -2.92 23.72 -16.50
N GLY A 207 -2.08 24.25 -15.62
CA GLY A 207 -1.48 23.50 -14.52
C GLY A 207 -0.22 22.69 -14.87
N GLN A 208 0.32 22.81 -16.08
CA GLN A 208 1.61 22.19 -16.41
C GLN A 208 2.69 22.69 -15.44
N GLY A 209 3.57 21.79 -14.99
CA GLY A 209 4.55 22.10 -13.94
C GLY A 209 4.00 22.05 -12.51
N THR A 210 2.70 21.79 -12.32
CA THR A 210 2.05 21.77 -11.00
C THR A 210 1.44 20.40 -10.68
N GLU A 211 0.93 20.25 -9.44
CA GLU A 211 0.27 19.03 -8.97
C GLU A 211 -1.02 18.69 -9.71
N THR A 212 -1.68 19.65 -10.35
CA THR A 212 -2.98 19.43 -10.99
C THR A 212 -2.97 20.00 -12.39
N ILE A 213 -3.51 19.26 -13.36
CA ILE A 213 -3.69 19.72 -14.73
C ILE A 213 -5.16 19.68 -15.14
N GLY A 214 -5.53 20.62 -16.00
CA GLY A 214 -6.78 20.57 -16.77
C GLY A 214 -6.49 20.17 -18.21
N VAL A 215 -7.21 19.17 -18.71
CA VAL A 215 -7.06 18.62 -20.06
C VAL A 215 -8.33 18.86 -20.85
N GLU A 216 -8.26 19.68 -21.88
CA GLU A 216 -9.36 19.89 -22.81
C GLU A 216 -9.32 18.80 -23.88
N LEU A 217 -10.42 18.08 -24.01
CA LEU A 217 -10.57 17.00 -24.99
C LEU A 217 -11.20 17.55 -26.28
N PRO A 218 -10.86 17.00 -27.46
CA PRO A 218 -11.52 17.40 -28.70
C PRO A 218 -13.02 17.07 -28.65
N ALA A 219 -13.81 17.84 -29.41
CA ALA A 219 -15.24 17.57 -29.52
C ALA A 219 -15.50 16.14 -30.02
N GLY A 220 -16.36 15.40 -29.32
CA GLY A 220 -16.65 14.00 -29.64
C GLY A 220 -15.57 13.01 -29.21
N ALA A 221 -14.60 13.40 -28.37
CA ALA A 221 -13.62 12.49 -27.79
C ALA A 221 -14.31 11.29 -27.13
N SER A 222 -13.84 10.09 -27.46
CA SER A 222 -14.34 8.82 -26.93
C SER A 222 -13.18 7.85 -26.72
N GLY A 223 -13.30 6.95 -25.74
CA GLY A 223 -12.27 5.96 -25.42
C GLY A 223 -11.39 6.35 -24.23
N GLU A 224 -10.15 5.89 -24.20
CA GLU A 224 -9.27 6.01 -23.02
C GLU A 224 -8.33 7.23 -23.12
N VAL A 225 -8.40 8.12 -22.13
CA VAL A 225 -7.43 9.21 -21.90
C VAL A 225 -6.42 8.72 -20.90
N LEU A 226 -5.14 8.72 -21.26
CA LEU A 226 -4.04 8.43 -20.35
C LEU A 226 -3.38 9.74 -19.95
N ALA A 227 -3.29 10.00 -18.64
CA ALA A 227 -2.53 11.10 -18.08
C ALA A 227 -1.32 10.53 -17.34
N LYS A 228 -0.13 10.82 -17.84
CA LYS A 228 1.14 10.44 -17.22
C LYS A 228 1.74 11.66 -16.54
N VAL A 229 2.25 11.46 -15.32
CA VAL A 229 3.09 12.42 -14.63
C VAL A 229 4.46 11.82 -14.37
N GLU A 230 5.51 12.59 -14.62
CA GLU A 230 6.87 12.32 -14.17
C GLU A 230 7.26 13.42 -13.18
N VAL A 231 7.69 13.04 -11.99
CA VAL A 231 8.17 13.99 -10.97
C VAL A 231 9.69 14.00 -10.96
N ARG A 232 10.26 15.20 -10.93
CA ARG A 232 11.72 15.42 -10.91
C ARG A 232 12.13 16.12 -9.62
N GLY A 233 13.45 16.16 -9.36
CA GLY A 233 14.03 16.66 -8.12
C GLY A 233 14.43 15.57 -7.12
N TYR A 234 14.20 14.30 -7.46
CA TYR A 234 14.61 13.13 -6.69
C TYR A 234 15.96 12.59 -7.16
N SER A 235 16.61 11.79 -6.30
CA SER A 235 17.86 11.12 -6.61
C SER A 235 17.71 10.20 -7.84
N LEU A 236 18.78 10.08 -8.64
CA LEU A 236 18.84 9.16 -9.79
C LEU A 236 18.76 7.68 -9.40
N GLU A 237 18.84 7.39 -8.11
CA GLU A 237 18.71 6.03 -7.57
C GLU A 237 17.25 5.59 -7.41
N CYS A 238 16.33 6.55 -7.49
CA CYS A 238 14.91 6.27 -7.48
C CYS A 238 14.48 5.66 -8.83
N THR A 239 13.73 4.57 -8.77
CA THR A 239 13.24 3.89 -9.96
C THR A 239 12.20 4.74 -10.68
N ILE A 240 12.00 4.48 -11.98
CA ILE A 240 10.94 5.16 -12.77
C ILE A 240 9.55 4.88 -12.17
N GLU A 241 9.31 3.67 -11.66
CA GLU A 241 8.05 3.30 -10.99
C GLU A 241 7.78 4.12 -9.72
N SER A 242 8.83 4.61 -9.06
CA SER A 242 8.71 5.47 -7.88
C SER A 242 8.46 6.94 -8.26
N THR A 243 8.91 7.39 -9.43
CA THR A 243 8.90 8.80 -9.87
C THR A 243 7.94 9.10 -11.02
N ALA A 244 7.21 8.11 -11.52
CA ALA A 244 6.25 8.30 -12.58
C ALA A 244 4.99 7.46 -12.33
N ALA A 245 3.84 8.00 -12.74
CA ALA A 245 2.56 7.31 -12.66
C ALA A 245 1.69 7.66 -13.85
N VAL A 246 0.72 6.78 -14.13
CA VAL A 246 -0.27 6.96 -15.18
C VAL A 246 -1.65 6.72 -14.58
N SER A 247 -2.61 7.58 -14.92
CA SER A 247 -4.03 7.33 -14.70
C SER A 247 -4.77 7.20 -16.02
N LYS A 248 -5.86 6.46 -15.98
CA LYS A 248 -6.72 6.16 -17.13
C LYS A 248 -8.13 6.65 -16.84
N THR A 249 -8.65 7.46 -17.75
CA THR A 249 -10.03 7.95 -17.72
C THR A 249 -10.73 7.54 -19.00
N THR A 250 -11.83 6.80 -18.92
CA THR A 250 -12.66 6.53 -20.09
C THR A 250 -13.65 7.67 -20.31
N VAL A 251 -13.74 8.19 -21.54
CA VAL A 251 -14.60 9.31 -21.91
C VAL A 251 -15.52 8.97 -23.08
N GLY A 252 -16.64 9.69 -23.20
CA GLY A 252 -17.45 9.68 -24.43
C GLY A 252 -18.08 8.34 -24.80
N VAL A 253 -18.23 7.43 -23.84
CA VAL A 253 -18.97 6.17 -24.00
C VAL A 253 -20.23 6.21 -23.14
N SER A 254 -21.30 5.55 -23.57
CA SER A 254 -22.59 5.55 -22.86
C SER A 254 -22.56 4.75 -21.56
N HIS A 255 -21.75 3.70 -21.52
CA HIS A 255 -21.57 2.83 -20.37
C HIS A 255 -20.11 2.39 -20.28
N LEU A 256 -19.58 2.28 -19.07
CA LEU A 256 -18.28 1.68 -18.81
C LEU A 256 -18.46 0.35 -18.08
N LYS A 257 -18.02 -0.76 -18.67
CA LYS A 257 -17.87 -2.02 -17.93
C LYS A 257 -16.61 -1.92 -17.08
N VAL A 258 -16.78 -1.93 -15.77
CA VAL A 258 -15.67 -1.83 -14.82
C VAL A 258 -15.13 -3.22 -14.50
N ASP A 259 -16.01 -4.22 -14.40
CA ASP A 259 -15.62 -5.58 -14.04
C ASP A 259 -16.58 -6.63 -14.61
N GLU A 260 -16.08 -7.85 -14.72
CA GLU A 260 -16.85 -9.05 -15.06
C GLU A 260 -16.25 -10.26 -14.32
N PHE A 261 -17.11 -11.04 -13.66
CA PHE A 261 -16.66 -12.23 -12.94
C PHE A 261 -17.72 -13.32 -12.89
N GLY A 262 -17.26 -14.57 -12.79
CA GLY A 262 -18.09 -15.76 -12.66
C GLY A 262 -18.52 -16.07 -11.23
N ASP A 263 -18.72 -17.35 -10.93
CA ASP A 263 -18.95 -17.84 -9.56
C ASP A 263 -17.64 -17.91 -8.76
N ILE A 264 -17.27 -16.79 -8.15
CA ILE A 264 -16.06 -16.65 -7.33
C ILE A 264 -16.36 -16.69 -5.84
N ARG A 265 -15.31 -16.90 -5.03
CA ARG A 265 -15.44 -16.93 -3.56
C ARG A 265 -16.04 -15.61 -3.03
N SER A 266 -16.76 -15.71 -1.90
CA SER A 266 -17.43 -14.54 -1.31
C SER A 266 -16.46 -13.41 -0.94
N GLY A 267 -15.26 -13.74 -0.45
CA GLY A 267 -14.21 -12.74 -0.17
C GLY A 267 -13.82 -11.94 -1.41
N ASP A 268 -13.57 -12.64 -2.52
CA ASP A 268 -13.19 -12.01 -3.79
C ASP A 268 -14.34 -11.19 -4.39
N THR A 269 -15.58 -11.69 -4.28
CA THR A 269 -16.78 -10.93 -4.69
C THR A 269 -16.87 -9.61 -3.91
N LYS A 270 -16.71 -9.64 -2.58
CA LYS A 270 -16.79 -8.45 -1.73
C LYS A 270 -15.70 -7.44 -2.07
N ALA A 271 -14.46 -7.90 -2.26
CA ALA A 271 -13.35 -7.02 -2.65
C ALA A 271 -13.59 -6.30 -3.99
N ARG A 272 -14.16 -7.00 -4.99
CA ARG A 272 -14.54 -6.39 -6.27
C ARG A 272 -15.65 -5.36 -6.11
N LEU A 273 -16.67 -5.68 -5.31
CA LEU A 273 -17.76 -4.74 -4.99
C LEU A 273 -17.29 -3.53 -4.17
N ASP A 274 -16.29 -3.70 -3.30
CA ASP A 274 -15.69 -2.59 -2.54
C ASP A 274 -15.01 -1.60 -3.49
N ASN A 275 -14.23 -2.09 -4.45
CA ASN A 275 -13.61 -1.25 -5.49
C ASN A 275 -14.68 -0.54 -6.33
N PHE A 276 -15.73 -1.26 -6.73
CA PHE A 276 -16.84 -0.67 -7.48
C PHE A 276 -17.62 0.38 -6.69
N ALA A 277 -17.80 0.18 -5.38
CA ALA A 277 -18.42 1.16 -4.50
C ALA A 277 -17.60 2.45 -4.38
N ILE A 278 -16.26 2.36 -4.37
CA ILE A 278 -15.38 3.54 -4.36
C ILE A 278 -15.63 4.43 -5.58
N GLU A 279 -15.78 3.83 -6.77
CA GLU A 279 -16.08 4.59 -8.01
C GLU A 279 -17.41 5.36 -7.90
N LEU A 280 -18.45 4.72 -7.36
CA LEU A 280 -19.77 5.32 -7.15
C LEU A 280 -19.77 6.39 -6.06
N GLN A 281 -18.95 6.24 -5.03
CA GLN A 281 -18.77 7.20 -3.95
C GLN A 281 -18.07 8.46 -4.46
N ASN A 282 -17.01 8.29 -5.25
CA ASN A 282 -16.24 9.40 -5.82
C ASN A 282 -17.06 10.19 -6.86
N ASN A 283 -18.03 9.57 -7.52
CA ASN A 283 -18.85 10.19 -8.56
C ASN A 283 -20.36 10.03 -8.29
N PRO A 284 -21.00 10.96 -7.56
CA PRO A 284 -22.43 10.88 -7.21
C PRO A 284 -23.38 11.05 -8.41
N THR A 285 -22.86 11.46 -9.57
CA THR A 285 -23.60 11.62 -10.83
C THR A 285 -23.74 10.33 -11.63
N LEU A 286 -23.03 9.27 -11.23
CA LEU A 286 -23.11 7.96 -11.86
C LEU A 286 -24.12 7.05 -11.15
N GLN A 287 -24.64 6.08 -11.89
CA GLN A 287 -25.37 4.93 -11.36
C GLN A 287 -24.68 3.64 -11.79
N ALA A 288 -25.00 2.55 -11.10
CA ALA A 288 -24.51 1.22 -11.39
C ALA A 288 -25.59 0.36 -12.04
N HIS A 289 -25.18 -0.43 -13.02
CA HIS A 289 -25.95 -1.56 -13.52
C HIS A 289 -25.24 -2.87 -13.18
N LEU A 290 -25.96 -3.76 -12.52
CA LEU A 290 -25.52 -5.12 -12.18
C LEU A 290 -26.24 -6.08 -13.12
N ILE A 291 -25.57 -6.47 -14.21
CA ILE A 291 -26.13 -7.44 -15.16
C ILE A 291 -25.69 -8.82 -14.72
N VAL A 292 -26.63 -9.70 -14.41
CA VAL A 292 -26.31 -11.05 -13.95
C VAL A 292 -26.92 -12.09 -14.89
N TYR A 293 -26.08 -13.01 -15.34
CA TYR A 293 -26.45 -14.11 -16.22
C TYR A 293 -26.50 -15.40 -15.41
N ALA A 294 -27.59 -16.15 -15.54
CA ALA A 294 -27.68 -17.48 -14.92
C ALA A 294 -26.84 -18.49 -15.71
N GLY A 295 -26.25 -19.47 -15.01
CA GLY A 295 -25.60 -20.58 -15.67
C GLY A 295 -26.61 -21.54 -16.30
N ARG A 296 -26.24 -22.16 -17.42
CA ARG A 296 -27.07 -23.11 -18.18
C ARG A 296 -27.61 -24.28 -17.34
N LEU A 297 -26.85 -24.70 -16.33
CA LEU A 297 -27.20 -25.79 -15.40
C LEU A 297 -27.61 -25.26 -14.01
N GLY A 298 -27.77 -23.95 -13.87
CA GLY A 298 -28.11 -23.27 -12.63
C GLY A 298 -29.56 -23.51 -12.21
N PRO A 299 -29.88 -23.29 -10.93
CA PRO A 299 -31.27 -23.31 -10.46
C PRO A 299 -32.07 -22.14 -11.04
N ARG A 300 -33.39 -22.30 -11.13
CA ARG A 300 -34.29 -21.21 -11.53
C ARG A 300 -34.14 -20.00 -10.60
N GLY A 301 -34.07 -18.80 -11.18
CA GLY A 301 -33.89 -17.55 -10.44
C GLY A 301 -32.48 -17.35 -9.88
N GLN A 302 -31.47 -18.10 -10.35
CA GLN A 302 -30.08 -17.92 -9.94
C GLN A 302 -29.59 -16.48 -10.19
N ALA A 303 -29.88 -15.92 -11.37
CA ALA A 303 -29.50 -14.56 -11.74
C ALA A 303 -30.12 -13.53 -10.79
N ALA A 304 -31.45 -13.55 -10.62
CA ALA A 304 -32.16 -12.67 -9.68
C ALA A 304 -31.60 -12.74 -8.25
N ARG A 305 -31.38 -13.94 -7.72
CA ARG A 305 -30.82 -14.12 -6.36
C ARG A 305 -29.42 -13.53 -6.24
N ARG A 306 -28.56 -13.80 -7.23
CA ARG A 306 -27.19 -13.28 -7.23
C ARG A 306 -27.20 -11.75 -7.38
N ALA A 307 -28.03 -11.19 -8.26
CA ALA A 307 -28.19 -9.75 -8.41
C ALA A 307 -28.65 -9.07 -7.12
N ALA A 308 -29.64 -9.65 -6.42
CA ALA A 308 -30.09 -9.17 -5.12
C ALA A 308 -28.95 -9.17 -4.09
N MET A 309 -28.16 -10.25 -4.00
CA MET A 309 -27.01 -10.30 -3.09
C MET A 309 -25.94 -9.24 -3.39
N LEU A 310 -25.62 -8.99 -4.66
CA LEU A 310 -24.67 -7.96 -5.05
C LEU A 310 -25.19 -6.56 -4.69
N LYS A 311 -26.47 -6.30 -4.99
CA LYS A 311 -27.14 -5.04 -4.64
C LYS A 311 -27.20 -4.84 -3.12
N ASP A 312 -27.60 -5.84 -2.36
CA ASP A 312 -27.67 -5.78 -0.89
C ASP A 312 -26.31 -5.45 -0.27
N TYR A 313 -25.23 -6.02 -0.78
CA TYR A 313 -23.89 -5.67 -0.30
C TYR A 313 -23.56 -4.19 -0.56
N LEU A 314 -23.78 -3.70 -1.77
CA LEU A 314 -23.51 -2.29 -2.13
C LEU A 314 -24.38 -1.33 -1.30
N VAL A 315 -25.65 -1.65 -1.11
CA VAL A 315 -26.59 -0.78 -0.37
C VAL A 315 -26.38 -0.88 1.14
N GLN A 316 -26.49 -2.08 1.70
CA GLN A 316 -26.53 -2.28 3.15
C GLN A 316 -25.14 -2.24 3.78
N THR A 317 -24.11 -2.76 3.10
CA THR A 317 -22.75 -2.82 3.65
C THR A 317 -21.92 -1.59 3.25
N ARG A 318 -22.05 -1.11 2.01
CA ARG A 318 -21.28 0.04 1.50
C ARG A 318 -22.04 1.37 1.53
N GLY A 319 -23.31 1.36 1.93
CA GLY A 319 -24.12 2.57 2.12
C GLY A 319 -24.53 3.26 0.83
N MET A 320 -24.63 2.54 -0.29
CA MET A 320 -25.05 3.12 -1.57
C MET A 320 -26.55 3.37 -1.59
N GLU A 321 -26.98 4.47 -2.20
CA GLU A 321 -28.39 4.74 -2.48
C GLU A 321 -28.98 3.63 -3.36
N ALA A 322 -30.07 3.00 -2.93
CA ALA A 322 -30.63 1.82 -3.59
C ALA A 322 -31.12 2.12 -5.02
N GLU A 323 -31.53 3.35 -5.28
CA GLU A 323 -31.98 3.87 -6.57
C GLU A 323 -30.84 4.03 -7.57
N ARG A 324 -29.59 4.12 -7.09
CA ARG A 324 -28.39 4.16 -7.94
C ARG A 324 -27.92 2.77 -8.36
N ILE A 325 -28.46 1.70 -7.79
CA ILE A 325 -28.04 0.33 -8.08
C ILE A 325 -29.16 -0.41 -8.82
N ILE A 326 -29.02 -0.52 -10.14
CA ILE A 326 -30.00 -1.13 -11.03
C ILE A 326 -29.57 -2.56 -11.33
N THR A 327 -30.41 -3.54 -11.02
CA THR A 327 -30.16 -4.95 -11.32
C THR A 327 -30.85 -5.35 -12.61
N VAL A 328 -30.17 -6.11 -13.46
CA VAL A 328 -30.70 -6.62 -14.73
C VAL A 328 -30.48 -8.12 -14.80
N GLU A 329 -31.53 -8.88 -15.09
CA GLU A 329 -31.40 -10.30 -15.43
C GLU A 329 -30.97 -10.42 -16.89
N GLY A 330 -29.71 -10.79 -17.12
CA GLY A 330 -29.09 -10.80 -18.44
C GLY A 330 -29.41 -12.01 -19.31
N GLY A 331 -30.23 -12.94 -18.83
CA GLY A 331 -30.49 -14.23 -19.47
C GLY A 331 -29.48 -15.30 -19.05
N PHE A 332 -29.08 -16.16 -19.99
CA PHE A 332 -28.26 -17.34 -19.70
C PHE A 332 -26.90 -17.32 -20.40
N ARG A 333 -25.90 -17.84 -19.69
CA ARG A 333 -24.57 -18.19 -20.21
C ARG A 333 -24.21 -19.61 -19.77
N ASP A 334 -23.08 -20.13 -20.21
CA ASP A 334 -22.66 -21.48 -19.78
C ASP A 334 -22.49 -21.58 -18.26
N GLU A 335 -21.89 -20.56 -17.66
CA GLU A 335 -21.69 -20.44 -16.21
C GLU A 335 -22.34 -19.16 -15.67
N LEU A 336 -22.60 -19.12 -14.36
CA LEU A 336 -23.08 -17.92 -13.67
C LEU A 336 -22.03 -16.81 -13.81
N SER A 337 -22.44 -15.63 -14.29
CA SER A 337 -21.56 -14.46 -14.36
C SER A 337 -22.29 -13.18 -14.01
N ALA A 338 -21.52 -12.18 -13.57
CA ALA A 338 -21.99 -10.84 -13.28
C ALA A 338 -21.09 -9.83 -13.97
N GLU A 339 -21.69 -8.77 -14.50
CA GLU A 339 -21.01 -7.61 -15.06
C GLU A 339 -21.36 -6.37 -14.23
N LEU A 340 -20.35 -5.57 -13.92
CA LEU A 340 -20.48 -4.31 -13.20
C LEU A 340 -20.28 -3.15 -14.18
N TRP A 341 -21.32 -2.35 -14.36
CA TRP A 341 -21.31 -1.24 -15.31
C TRP A 341 -21.59 0.10 -14.63
N LEU A 342 -20.91 1.16 -15.06
CA LEU A 342 -21.21 2.55 -14.71
C LEU A 342 -21.89 3.25 -15.89
N SER A 343 -22.82 4.15 -15.57
CA SER A 343 -23.51 5.01 -16.53
C SER A 343 -23.94 6.33 -15.87
N PRO A 344 -24.28 7.37 -16.64
CA PRO A 344 -24.96 8.54 -16.09
C PRO A 344 -26.24 8.17 -15.35
N ARG A 345 -26.59 8.90 -14.27
CA ARG A 345 -27.91 8.75 -13.63
C ARG A 345 -29.05 8.92 -14.64
N GLY A 346 -30.03 8.03 -14.58
CA GLY A 346 -31.19 8.01 -15.46
C GLY A 346 -30.95 7.35 -16.83
N ALA A 347 -29.73 6.93 -17.15
CA ALA A 347 -29.47 6.16 -18.36
C ALA A 347 -30.19 4.81 -18.32
N SER A 348 -30.60 4.31 -19.48
CA SER A 348 -31.07 2.93 -19.62
C SER A 348 -29.95 1.96 -19.27
N ALA A 349 -30.28 0.72 -18.92
CA ALA A 349 -29.25 -0.30 -18.72
C ALA A 349 -28.49 -0.61 -20.02
N PRO A 350 -27.22 -1.05 -19.93
CA PRO A 350 -26.52 -1.63 -21.06
C PRO A 350 -27.28 -2.86 -21.57
N GLU A 351 -27.16 -3.12 -22.87
CA GLU A 351 -27.75 -4.32 -23.48
C GLU A 351 -27.08 -5.58 -22.94
N ALA A 352 -27.90 -6.49 -22.41
CA ALA A 352 -27.44 -7.79 -21.96
C ALA A 352 -27.05 -8.68 -23.15
N ARG A 353 -25.99 -9.46 -22.99
CA ARG A 353 -25.44 -10.36 -24.01
C ARG A 353 -25.44 -11.81 -23.50
N PRO A 354 -26.61 -12.48 -23.46
CA PRO A 354 -26.67 -13.91 -23.18
C PRO A 354 -26.00 -14.69 -24.30
N THR A 355 -25.41 -15.84 -23.96
CA THR A 355 -24.79 -16.75 -24.94
C THR A 355 -25.55 -18.05 -25.11
N ILE A 356 -26.54 -18.29 -24.24
CA ILE A 356 -27.39 -19.48 -24.24
C ILE A 356 -28.84 -19.05 -24.40
N ASP A 357 -29.52 -19.64 -25.37
CA ASP A 357 -30.96 -19.51 -25.53
C ASP A 357 -31.70 -20.29 -24.43
N GLU A 358 -32.75 -19.68 -23.88
CA GLU A 358 -33.51 -20.22 -22.74
C GLU A 358 -34.06 -21.63 -23.01
N GLY A 359 -34.38 -21.97 -24.26
CA GLY A 359 -34.86 -23.29 -24.66
C GLY A 359 -33.85 -24.43 -24.42
N PHE A 360 -32.55 -24.11 -24.30
CA PHE A 360 -31.49 -25.09 -24.00
C PHE A 360 -31.11 -25.16 -22.52
N VAL A 361 -31.83 -24.45 -21.64
CA VAL A 361 -31.58 -24.45 -20.20
C VAL A 361 -32.24 -25.67 -19.57
N LYS A 362 -31.40 -26.56 -19.01
CA LYS A 362 -31.89 -27.71 -18.23
C LYS A 362 -32.03 -27.30 -16.77
N ALA A 363 -33.20 -26.79 -16.40
CA ALA A 363 -33.47 -26.43 -15.01
C ALA A 363 -33.26 -27.65 -14.09
N LYS A 364 -32.33 -27.57 -13.13
CA LYS A 364 -32.18 -28.58 -12.09
C LYS A 364 -33.36 -28.46 -11.10
N GLY A 365 -34.37 -29.30 -11.28
CA GLY A 365 -35.25 -29.79 -10.21
C GLY A 365 -36.37 -28.87 -9.74
N GLY A 366 -37.44 -28.77 -10.54
CA GLY A 366 -38.79 -28.81 -9.98
C GLY A 366 -39.29 -30.25 -10.10
N LYS A 367 -39.63 -30.91 -8.99
CA LYS A 367 -40.36 -32.18 -9.05
C LYS A 367 -41.68 -31.92 -9.78
N THR A 368 -41.76 -32.29 -11.04
CA THR A 368 -43.05 -32.49 -11.71
C THR A 368 -43.63 -33.78 -11.17
N ASN A 369 -44.52 -33.67 -10.18
CA ASN A 369 -45.48 -34.74 -9.92
C ASN A 369 -46.49 -34.72 -11.06
N ARG A 370 -46.29 -35.63 -12.01
CA ARG A 370 -47.29 -36.29 -12.87
C ARG A 370 -46.88 -37.77 -12.76
N GLU A 371 -47.67 -38.71 -12.30
CA GLU A 371 -49.13 -38.88 -12.13
C GLU A 371 -49.46 -39.47 -10.76
#